data_AF-A0A7K9AR74-F1
#
_entry.id   AF-A0A7K9AR74-F1
#
_cell.length_a   1.000
_cell.length_b   1.000
_cell.length_c   1.000
_cell.angle_alpha   90.00
_cell.angle_beta   90.00
_cell.angle_gamma   90.00
#
_symmetry.space_group_name_H-M   'P 1'
#
loop_
_entity.id
_entity.type
_entity.pdbx_description
1 polymer ?
#
loop_
_entity_poly.entity_id
_entity_poly.type
_entity_poly.pdbx_seq_one_letter_code
_entity_poly.pdbx_strand_id
1 'polypeptide(L)'
;RCLHATAVRDTSNRTSVAHVRRQAYGRLYPVLLVKTDGSTVRVRYKEPKRILMLPLDSNTLPEAERKARLRRRFPAKSKLEKDEAFEEINLDEYRRFWKK
;
A
#
# COMPACT_ATOMS: atom_id res chain seq x y z
N ARG A 1 -44.62 20.51 -32.58
CA ARG A 1 -43.15 20.31 -32.72
C ARG A 1 -42.47 21.30 -31.80
N CYS A 2 -42.07 20.88 -30.60
CA CYS A 2 -41.37 21.75 -29.65
C CYS A 2 -40.07 21.06 -29.24
N LEU A 3 -38.94 21.59 -29.71
CA LEU A 3 -37.62 21.15 -29.28
C LEU A 3 -37.36 21.79 -27.90
N HIS A 4 -37.32 20.98 -26.85
CA HIS A 4 -36.84 21.42 -25.55
C HIS A 4 -35.35 21.76 -25.68
N ALA A 5 -35.03 23.06 -25.68
CA ALA A 5 -33.67 23.55 -25.51
C ALA A 5 -33.28 23.40 -24.04
N THR A 6 -32.83 22.21 -23.65
CA THR A 6 -32.25 22.00 -22.32
C THR A 6 -30.88 22.67 -22.27
N ALA A 7 -30.64 23.47 -21.23
CA ALA A 7 -29.34 24.12 -21.02
C ALA A 7 -28.23 23.05 -20.95
N VAL A 8 -27.15 23.22 -21.72
CA VAL A 8 -26.00 22.31 -21.73
C VAL A 8 -25.34 22.38 -20.36
N ARG A 9 -25.62 21.40 -19.50
CA ARG A 9 -24.95 21.24 -18.21
C ARG A 9 -23.66 20.48 -18.43
N ASP A 10 -22.55 21.03 -17.92
CA ASP A 10 -21.29 20.30 -17.89
C ASP A 10 -21.38 19.19 -16.86
N THR A 11 -21.53 17.96 -17.36
CA THR A 11 -21.57 16.75 -16.56
C THR A 11 -20.37 15.88 -16.89
N SER A 12 -19.90 15.10 -15.91
CA SER A 12 -18.79 14.16 -16.09
C SER A 12 -19.03 13.09 -17.18
N ASN A 13 -20.29 12.86 -17.54
CA ASN A 13 -20.67 11.88 -18.57
C ASN A 13 -20.61 12.44 -19.99
N ARG A 14 -20.44 13.76 -20.17
CA ARG A 14 -20.48 14.42 -21.49
C ARG A 14 -19.49 13.82 -22.50
N THR A 15 -18.31 13.38 -22.03
CA THR A 15 -17.25 12.79 -22.87
C THR A 15 -16.74 11.45 -22.35
N SER A 16 -17.50 10.76 -21.50
CA SER A 16 -17.05 9.50 -20.87
C SER A 16 -17.06 8.31 -21.83
N VAL A 17 -17.95 8.32 -22.83
CA VAL A 17 -18.06 7.27 -23.86
C VAL A 17 -17.19 7.64 -25.05
N ALA A 18 -16.01 7.02 -25.17
CA ALA A 18 -15.05 7.27 -26.25
C ALA A 18 -14.31 6.00 -26.69
N HIS A 19 -13.65 6.02 -27.84
CA HIS A 19 -12.81 4.93 -28.35
C HIS A 19 -11.37 5.41 -28.66
N VAL A 20 -10.44 4.50 -28.92
CA VAL A 20 -9.05 4.84 -29.26
C VAL A 20 -8.98 5.31 -30.71
N ARG A 21 -8.62 6.58 -30.94
CA ARG A 21 -8.53 7.20 -32.28
C ARG A 21 -7.21 6.91 -33.01
N ARG A 22 -6.77 5.64 -33.02
CA ARG A 22 -5.57 5.20 -33.76
C ARG A 22 -5.97 4.15 -34.78
N GLN A 23 -5.33 4.15 -35.95
CA GLN A 23 -5.61 3.17 -37.02
C GLN A 23 -5.23 1.74 -36.61
N ALA A 24 -4.06 1.57 -35.99
CA ALA A 24 -3.60 0.29 -35.45
C ALA A 24 -3.31 0.45 -33.95
N TYR A 25 -3.92 -0.40 -33.12
CA TYR A 25 -3.67 -0.47 -31.69
C TYR A 25 -3.96 -1.87 -31.15
N GLY A 26 -3.19 -2.28 -30.14
CA GLY A 26 -3.45 -3.53 -29.43
C GLY A 26 -4.72 -3.44 -28.58
N ARG A 27 -5.33 -4.59 -28.28
CA ARG A 27 -6.51 -4.66 -27.42
C ARG A 27 -6.21 -4.10 -26.02
N LEU A 28 -7.10 -3.24 -25.54
CA LEU A 28 -7.06 -2.69 -24.19
C LEU A 28 -8.32 -3.09 -23.42
N TYR A 29 -8.15 -3.38 -22.13
CA TYR A 29 -9.21 -3.81 -21.24
C TYR A 29 -9.54 -2.71 -20.23
N PRO A 30 -10.82 -2.52 -19.87
CA PRO A 30 -11.20 -1.59 -18.81
C PRO A 30 -10.77 -2.14 -17.45
N VAL A 31 -10.02 -1.36 -16.70
CA VAL A 31 -9.45 -1.71 -15.39
C VAL A 31 -9.76 -0.61 -14.38
N LEU A 32 -9.96 -0.98 -13.12
CA LEU A 32 -10.16 -0.05 -12.02
C LEU A 32 -8.81 0.30 -11.38
N LEU A 33 -8.37 1.55 -11.56
CA LEU A 33 -7.17 2.10 -10.93
C LEU A 33 -7.53 2.71 -9.58
N VAL A 34 -6.96 2.17 -8.50
CA VAL A 34 -7.06 2.69 -7.13
C VAL A 34 -5.85 3.57 -6.86
N LYS A 35 -6.07 4.84 -6.51
CA LYS A 35 -5.01 5.77 -6.12
C LYS A 35 -4.60 5.58 -4.66
N THR A 36 -3.53 6.27 -4.24
CA THR A 36 -3.04 6.30 -2.85
C THR A 36 -4.11 6.73 -1.85
N ASP A 37 -5.02 7.61 -2.27
CA ASP A 37 -6.07 8.18 -1.44
C ASP A 37 -7.31 7.25 -1.37
N GLY A 38 -7.26 6.09 -2.03
CA GLY A 38 -8.39 5.16 -2.16
C GLY A 38 -9.41 5.54 -3.23
N SER A 39 -9.27 6.71 -3.86
CA SER A 39 -10.13 7.10 -5.00
C SER A 39 -9.92 6.18 -6.21
N THR A 40 -10.96 6.02 -7.03
CA THR A 40 -10.98 5.04 -8.12
C THR A 40 -11.29 5.68 -9.46
N VAL A 41 -10.58 5.23 -10.51
CA VAL A 41 -10.80 5.70 -11.89
C VAL A 41 -10.77 4.51 -12.85
N ARG A 42 -11.67 4.50 -13.84
CA ARG A 42 -11.65 3.50 -14.92
C ARG A 42 -10.65 3.90 -16.00
N VAL A 43 -9.66 3.05 -16.24
CA VAL A 43 -8.60 3.26 -17.25
C VAL A 43 -8.52 2.05 -18.16
N ARG A 44 -8.06 2.24 -19.40
CA ARG A 44 -7.81 1.15 -20.35
C ARG A 44 -6.37 0.65 -20.21
N TYR A 45 -6.17 -0.64 -19.94
CA TYR A 45 -4.86 -1.25 -19.72
C TYR A 45 -4.60 -2.42 -20.69
N LYS A 46 -3.33 -2.79 -20.88
CA LYS A 46 -2.92 -3.84 -21.84
C LYS A 46 -3.37 -5.24 -21.41
N GLU A 47 -3.27 -5.52 -20.11
CA GLU A 47 -3.63 -6.81 -19.54
C GLU A 47 -5.05 -6.75 -18.95
N PRO A 48 -5.81 -7.85 -19.01
CA PRO A 48 -7.15 -7.94 -18.42
C PRO A 48 -7.08 -8.11 -16.89
N LYS A 49 -6.61 -7.08 -16.18
CA LYS A 49 -6.62 -7.02 -14.71
C LYS A 49 -7.92 -6.40 -14.24
N ARG A 50 -8.45 -6.85 -13.09
CA ARG A 50 -9.66 -6.25 -12.51
C ARG A 50 -9.34 -4.94 -11.78
N ILE A 51 -8.27 -4.93 -10.99
CA ILE A 51 -7.88 -3.83 -10.11
C ILE A 51 -6.38 -3.60 -10.23
N LEU A 52 -5.97 -2.33 -10.31
CA LEU A 52 -4.59 -1.88 -10.20
C LEU A 52 -4.48 -0.92 -9.02
N MET A 53 -3.61 -1.22 -8.07
CA MET A 53 -3.36 -0.36 -6.91
C MET A 53 -2.09 0.45 -7.13
N LEU A 54 -2.21 1.77 -7.04
CA LEU A 54 -1.07 2.67 -7.09
C LEU A 54 -0.32 2.59 -5.75
N PRO A 55 0.99 2.31 -5.75
CA PRO A 55 1.76 2.33 -4.53
C PRO A 55 1.91 3.76 -4.03
N LEU A 56 2.02 3.90 -2.71
CA LEU A 56 2.41 5.15 -2.08
C LEU A 56 3.92 5.36 -2.24
N ASP A 57 4.32 6.52 -2.75
CA ASP A 57 5.73 6.89 -2.79
C ASP A 57 6.22 7.26 -1.38
N SER A 58 7.40 6.75 -1.02
CA SER A 58 8.01 7.01 0.29
C SER A 58 8.77 8.33 0.34
N ASN A 59 9.16 8.88 -0.82
CA ASN A 59 9.93 10.11 -0.91
C ASN A 59 9.06 11.37 -0.76
N THR A 60 7.77 11.25 -1.06
CA THR A 60 6.79 12.35 -0.95
C THR A 60 6.29 12.56 0.48
N LEU A 61 6.49 11.58 1.37
CA LEU A 61 5.97 11.61 2.73
C LEU A 61 6.90 12.40 3.67
N PRO A 62 6.35 13.07 4.69
CA PRO A 62 7.16 13.66 5.74
C PRO A 62 7.94 12.58 6.51
N GLU A 63 9.13 12.93 7.00
CA GLU A 63 10.02 11.97 7.65
C GLU A 63 9.39 11.24 8.84
N ALA A 64 8.55 11.95 9.60
CA ALA A 64 7.86 11.39 10.76
C ALA A 64 6.93 10.23 10.37
N GLU A 65 6.09 10.43 9.35
CA GLU A 65 5.18 9.41 8.85
C GLU A 65 5.92 8.25 8.18
N ARG A 66 7.01 8.56 7.46
CA ARG A 66 7.88 7.57 6.85
C ARG A 66 8.49 6.65 7.92
N LYS A 67 9.05 7.22 9.00
CA LYS A 67 9.60 6.46 10.14
C LYS A 67 8.51 5.63 10.83
N ALA A 68 7.32 6.19 11.04
CA ALA A 68 6.19 5.46 11.63
C ALA A 68 5.75 4.27 10.76
N ARG A 69 5.66 4.43 9.43
CA ARG A 69 5.36 3.32 8.51
C ARG A 69 6.45 2.26 8.52
N LEU A 70 7.72 2.65 8.59
CA LEU A 70 8.83 1.70 8.67
C LEU A 70 8.74 0.85 9.94
N ARG A 71 8.45 1.48 11.09
CA ARG A 71 8.20 0.79 12.36
C ARG A 71 6.99 -0.16 12.31
N ARG A 72 5.92 0.21 11.60
CA ARG A 72 4.75 -0.65 11.39
C ARG A 72 5.06 -1.84 10.47
N ARG A 73 5.86 -1.62 9.42
CA ARG A 73 6.24 -2.65 8.46
C ARG A 73 7.22 -3.66 9.06
N PHE A 74 8.18 -3.17 9.82
CA PHE A 74 9.16 -3.97 10.56
C PHE A 74 8.97 -3.68 12.04
N PRO A 75 7.95 -4.28 12.68
CA PRO A 75 7.85 -4.22 14.12
C PRO A 75 9.13 -4.81 14.69
N ALA A 76 9.81 -4.07 15.56
CA ALA A 76 10.91 -4.64 16.32
C ALA A 76 10.34 -5.87 17.03
N LYS A 77 10.92 -7.05 16.79
CA LYS A 77 10.57 -8.25 17.54
C LYS A 77 10.64 -7.83 19.01
N SER A 78 9.56 -8.04 19.74
CA SER A 78 9.54 -7.83 21.18
C SER A 78 10.80 -8.48 21.74
N LYS A 79 11.67 -7.69 22.37
CA LYS A 79 12.79 -8.19 23.17
C LYS A 79 12.16 -8.97 24.33
N LEU A 80 11.76 -10.20 24.03
CA LEU A 80 11.26 -11.21 24.97
C LEU A 80 12.34 -12.23 25.27
N GLU A 81 13.60 -11.90 25.00
CA GLU A 81 14.65 -12.12 25.98
C GLU A 81 14.48 -10.92 26.93
N LYS A 82 13.56 -10.94 27.91
CA LYS A 82 13.89 -11.47 29.24
C LYS A 82 15.39 -11.57 29.33
N ASP A 83 16.00 -10.49 29.80
CA ASP A 83 17.27 -10.61 30.49
C ASP A 83 17.14 -11.89 31.32
N GLU A 84 17.82 -12.96 30.91
CA GLU A 84 18.09 -14.07 31.80
C GLU A 84 18.87 -13.38 32.91
N ALA A 85 18.14 -12.88 33.90
CA ALA A 85 18.71 -12.37 35.12
C ALA A 85 19.54 -13.55 35.59
N PHE A 86 20.85 -13.46 35.36
CA PHE A 86 21.79 -14.52 35.68
C PHE A 86 21.44 -14.95 37.10
N GLU A 87 20.92 -16.16 37.25
CA GLU A 87 20.55 -16.67 38.56
C GLU A 87 21.82 -16.55 39.41
N GLU A 88 21.70 -15.92 40.57
CA GLU A 88 22.83 -15.66 41.45
C GLU A 88 23.44 -17.02 41.83
N ILE A 89 24.55 -17.37 41.17
CA ILE A 89 25.16 -18.70 41.29
C ILE A 89 25.62 -18.88 42.74
N ASN A 90 25.00 -19.82 43.46
CA ASN A 90 25.36 -20.14 44.83
C ASN A 90 26.74 -20.84 44.88
N LEU A 91 27.78 -20.05 45.14
CA LEU A 91 29.19 -20.50 45.18
C LEU A 91 29.44 -21.64 46.18
N ASP A 92 28.64 -21.74 47.25
CA ASP A 92 28.79 -22.76 48.29
C ASP A 92 28.43 -24.17 47.80
N GLU A 93 27.48 -24.33 46.87
CA GLU A 93 27.18 -25.65 46.27
C GLU A 93 28.32 -26.15 45.39
N TYR A 94 28.98 -25.23 44.68
CA TYR A 94 30.06 -25.57 43.75
C TYR A 94 31.43 -25.70 44.42
N ARG A 95 31.57 -25.28 45.68
CA ARG A 95 32.80 -25.40 46.47
C ARG A 95 33.32 -26.83 46.58
N ARG A 96 32.43 -27.82 46.49
CA ARG A 96 32.76 -29.27 46.53
C ARG A 96 33.61 -29.73 45.33
N PHE A 97 33.52 -29.02 44.20
CA PHE A 97 34.26 -29.34 42.99
C PHE A 97 35.62 -28.62 42.88
N TRP A 98 35.97 -27.79 43.88
CA TRP A 98 37.21 -27.00 43.85
C TRP A 98 38.45 -27.80 44.26
N LYS A 99 38.26 -28.95 44.91
CA LYS A 99 39.33 -29.93 45.09
C LYS A 99 39.01 -31.15 44.23
N LYS A 100 39.98 -31.51 43.40
CA LYS A 100 39.89 -32.58 42.41
C LYS A 100 40.05 -33.95 43.05
#